data_AF-A5P9D1-F1
#
_entry.id   AF-A5P9D1-F1
#
_cell.length_a   1.000
_cell.length_b   1.000
_cell.length_c   1.000
_cell.angle_alpha   90.00
_cell.angle_beta   90.00
_cell.angle_gamma   90.00
#
_symmetry.space_group_name_H-M   'P 1'
#
loop_
_entity.id
_entity.type
_entity.pdbx_description
1 polymer ?
#
loop_
_entity_poly.entity_id
_entity_poly.type
_entity_poly.pdbx_seq_one_letter_code
_entity_poly.pdbx_strand_id
1 'polypeptide(L)'
;MSAMSHEFDLSLATMLPARGEPDARLSEPAAMAVQWDAVHEAAAAVAILAQLGEEEISDAIRHLPERAAAAGGAQLDLARRGIDDLAAVMQAGLRALLALTAKGQDTTSAALTLWREFHTARSAVLALVPAK
;
A
#
# COMPACT_ATOMS: atom_id res chain seq x y z
N MET A 1 -38.22 -50.29 5.71
CA MET A 1 -38.66 -49.88 7.05
C MET A 1 -37.43 -49.66 7.91
N SER A 2 -37.45 -48.56 8.69
CA SER A 2 -36.42 -48.05 9.62
C SER A 2 -35.15 -47.50 8.96
N ALA A 3 -35.09 -46.21 8.60
CA ALA A 3 -34.88 -45.02 9.43
C ALA A 3 -33.42 -44.88 9.90
N MET A 4 -32.70 -44.02 9.18
CA MET A 4 -31.29 -43.65 9.37
C MET A 4 -31.14 -42.83 10.65
N SER A 5 -30.34 -43.33 11.60
CA SER A 5 -29.84 -42.54 12.73
C SER A 5 -28.41 -42.12 12.44
N HIS A 6 -28.24 -41.09 11.60
CA HIS A 6 -27.04 -40.27 11.68
C HIS A 6 -27.33 -39.21 12.74
N GLU A 7 -26.78 -39.42 13.94
CA GLU A 7 -26.70 -38.37 14.95
C GLU A 7 -26.05 -37.14 14.31
N PHE A 8 -26.77 -36.03 14.41
CA PHE A 8 -26.30 -34.70 14.02
C PHE A 8 -25.17 -34.33 15.00
N ASP A 9 -23.93 -34.48 14.57
CA ASP A 9 -22.77 -34.08 15.35
C ASP A 9 -22.69 -32.54 15.42
N LEU A 10 -23.12 -31.99 16.55
CA LEU A 10 -23.10 -30.56 16.86
C LEU A 10 -21.71 -30.05 17.26
N SER A 11 -20.66 -30.87 17.24
CA SER A 11 -19.29 -30.40 17.53
C SER A 11 -18.74 -29.44 16.47
N LEU A 12 -19.36 -29.38 15.28
CA LEU A 12 -19.08 -28.40 14.22
C LEU A 12 -20.10 -27.24 14.17
N ALA A 13 -21.04 -27.16 15.12
CA ALA A 13 -21.98 -26.04 15.22
C ALA A 13 -21.24 -24.78 15.65
N THR A 14 -20.67 -24.09 14.66
CA THR A 14 -20.46 -22.65 14.57
C THR A 14 -20.27 -21.96 15.91
N MET A 15 -19.01 -21.92 16.37
CA MET A 15 -18.56 -20.83 17.23
C MET A 15 -18.79 -19.54 16.44
N LEU A 16 -19.92 -18.88 16.69
CA LEU A 16 -20.07 -17.47 16.38
C LEU A 16 -18.94 -16.77 17.15
N PRO A 17 -18.08 -15.99 16.48
CA PRO A 17 -16.96 -15.35 17.15
C PRO A 17 -17.49 -14.55 18.33
N ALA A 18 -16.83 -14.71 19.48
CA ALA A 18 -17.16 -13.94 20.66
C ALA A 18 -17.16 -12.45 20.29
N ARG A 19 -18.20 -11.71 20.69
CA ARG A 19 -18.31 -10.26 20.49
C ARG A 19 -17.08 -9.59 21.12
N GLY A 20 -16.03 -9.38 20.31
CA GLY A 20 -14.70 -8.96 20.78
C GLY A 20 -13.49 -9.57 20.06
N GLU A 21 -13.65 -10.56 19.16
CA GLU A 21 -12.52 -11.01 18.35
C GLU A 21 -12.16 -9.94 17.28
N PRO A 22 -10.90 -9.46 17.23
CA PRO A 22 -10.47 -8.58 16.16
C PRO A 22 -10.58 -9.33 14.83
N ASP A 23 -11.43 -8.80 13.98
CA ASP A 23 -11.66 -9.25 12.61
C ASP A 23 -10.32 -9.46 11.88
N ALA A 24 -10.22 -10.51 11.05
CA ALA A 24 -9.01 -10.90 10.30
C ALA A 24 -8.60 -9.91 9.19
N ARG A 25 -8.96 -8.63 9.32
CA ARG A 25 -8.49 -7.52 8.50
C ARG A 25 -7.24 -6.98 9.17
N LEU A 26 -6.19 -6.72 8.39
CA LEU A 26 -4.97 -6.08 8.88
C LEU A 26 -5.34 -4.87 9.75
N SER A 27 -4.74 -4.75 10.94
CA SER A 27 -4.84 -3.52 11.73
C SER A 27 -4.50 -2.32 10.84
N GLU A 28 -5.18 -1.18 11.01
CA GLU A 28 -4.98 0.01 10.15
C GLU A 28 -3.50 0.40 9.95
N PRO A 29 -2.62 0.34 10.97
CA PRO A 29 -1.19 0.60 10.78
C PRO A 29 -0.49 -0.41 9.86
N ALA A 30 -0.87 -1.68 9.92
CA ALA A 30 -0.31 -2.73 9.07
C ALA A 30 -0.79 -2.59 7.62
N ALA A 31 -2.05 -2.21 7.41
CA ALA A 31 -2.56 -1.88 6.07
C ALA A 31 -1.82 -0.69 5.45
N MET A 32 -1.55 0.34 6.25
CA MET A 32 -0.79 1.52 5.80
C MET A 32 0.65 1.17 5.41
N ALA A 33 1.32 0.29 6.16
CA ALA A 33 2.68 -0.18 5.82
C ALA A 33 2.69 -0.98 4.50
N VAL A 34 1.75 -1.91 4.32
CA VAL A 34 1.61 -2.67 3.06
C VAL A 34 1.39 -1.75 1.87
N GLN A 35 0.54 -0.73 2.00
CA GLN A 35 0.29 0.23 0.93
C GLN A 35 1.51 1.10 0.65
N TRP A 36 2.26 1.48 1.69
CA TRP A 36 3.51 2.21 1.53
C TRP A 36 4.54 1.43 0.71
N ASP A 37 4.72 0.15 1.02
CA ASP A 37 5.62 -0.74 0.28
C ASP A 37 5.14 -0.90 -1.18
N ALA A 38 3.84 -1.15 -1.39
CA ALA A 38 3.26 -1.30 -2.73
C ALA A 38 3.44 -0.04 -3.60
N VAL A 39 3.35 1.15 -3.00
CA VAL A 39 3.60 2.42 -3.69
C VAL A 39 5.07 2.53 -4.13
N HIS A 40 6.02 2.07 -3.31
CA HIS A 40 7.44 2.05 -3.65
C HIS A 40 7.77 1.01 -4.74
N GLU A 41 7.13 -0.16 -4.70
CA GLU A 41 7.24 -1.15 -5.79
C GLU A 41 6.72 -0.57 -7.12
N ALA A 42 5.59 0.14 -7.09
CA ALA A 42 5.09 0.84 -8.27
C ALA A 42 6.08 1.91 -8.76
N ALA A 43 6.74 2.64 -7.85
CA ALA A 43 7.75 3.63 -8.19
C ALA A 43 9.00 3.01 -8.83
N ALA A 44 9.43 1.84 -8.33
CA ALA A 44 10.51 1.07 -8.94
C ALA A 44 10.14 0.60 -10.36
N ALA A 45 8.90 0.14 -10.57
CA ALA A 45 8.42 -0.21 -11.92
C ALA A 45 8.42 1.00 -12.87
N VAL A 46 8.02 2.18 -12.39
CA VAL A 46 8.10 3.43 -13.17
C VAL A 46 9.57 3.81 -13.45
N ALA A 47 10.49 3.63 -12.50
CA ALA A 47 11.91 3.89 -12.69
C ALA A 47 12.53 3.03 -13.81
N ILE A 48 12.13 1.74 -13.89
CA ILE A 48 12.53 0.84 -14.99
C ILE A 48 12.05 1.38 -16.33
N LEU A 49 10.78 1.80 -16.43
CA LEU A 49 10.23 2.42 -17.65
C LEU A 49 10.90 3.74 -18.02
N ALA A 50 11.44 4.45 -17.02
CA ALA A 50 12.22 5.67 -17.18
C ALA A 50 13.72 5.42 -17.43
N GLN A 51 14.16 4.17 -17.49
CA GLN A 51 15.57 3.76 -17.67
C GLN A 51 16.51 4.30 -16.58
N LEU A 52 16.02 4.38 -15.34
CA LEU A 52 16.80 4.79 -14.18
C LEU A 52 17.43 3.58 -13.49
N GLY A 53 18.50 3.83 -12.72
CA GLY A 53 19.06 2.86 -11.80
C GLY A 53 18.19 2.63 -10.57
N GLU A 54 18.54 1.62 -9.78
CA GLU A 54 17.89 1.35 -8.49
C GLU A 54 18.03 2.55 -7.54
N GLU A 55 16.96 2.81 -6.79
CA GLU A 55 16.92 3.87 -5.80
C GLU A 55 17.32 3.34 -4.42
N GLU A 56 18.27 4.00 -3.77
CA GLU A 56 18.60 3.76 -2.37
C GLU A 56 17.49 4.30 -1.45
N ILE A 57 16.74 3.40 -0.81
CA ILE A 57 15.66 3.76 0.12
C ILE A 57 16.22 3.93 1.54
N SER A 58 16.27 5.18 2.00
CA SER A 58 16.69 5.52 3.37
C SER A 58 15.75 4.99 4.45
N ASP A 59 16.26 4.81 5.66
CA ASP A 59 15.48 4.41 6.85
C ASP A 59 14.33 5.37 7.16
N ALA A 60 14.53 6.67 6.90
CA ALA A 60 13.49 7.68 7.09
C ALA A 60 12.26 7.42 6.21
N ILE A 61 12.48 6.94 4.98
CA ILE A 61 11.45 6.52 4.04
C ILE A 61 10.85 5.19 4.50
N ARG A 62 11.69 4.19 4.76
CA ARG A 62 11.26 2.83 5.12
C ARG A 62 10.36 2.81 6.35
N HIS A 63 10.74 3.52 7.41
CA HIS A 63 10.07 3.50 8.71
C HIS A 63 9.01 4.60 8.87
N LEU A 64 8.61 5.29 7.80
CA LEU A 64 7.54 6.29 7.87
C LEU A 64 6.26 5.71 8.50
N PRO A 65 5.74 4.53 8.12
CA PRO A 65 4.47 4.04 8.66
C PRO A 65 4.51 3.80 10.17
N GLU A 66 5.61 3.24 10.67
CA GLU A 66 5.85 3.01 12.09
C GLU A 66 5.95 4.34 12.86
N ARG A 67 6.68 5.31 12.30
CA ARG A 67 6.81 6.66 12.88
C ARG A 67 5.48 7.39 12.95
N ALA A 68 4.67 7.30 11.89
CA ALA A 68 3.34 7.89 11.84
C ALA A 68 2.40 7.25 12.86
N ALA A 69 2.41 5.91 12.96
CA ALA A 69 1.64 5.18 13.96
C ALA A 69 2.05 5.55 15.40
N ALA A 70 3.35 5.71 15.65
CA ALA A 70 3.86 6.12 16.96
C ALA A 70 3.52 7.58 17.31
N ALA A 71 3.43 8.47 16.30
CA ALA A 71 3.00 9.86 16.50
C ALA A 71 1.47 9.94 16.76
N GLY A 72 0.69 9.11 16.08
CA GLY A 72 -0.76 9.05 16.20
C GLY A 72 -1.46 10.33 15.71
N GLY A 73 -2.74 10.45 16.04
CA GLY A 73 -3.52 11.67 15.84
C GLY A 73 -3.47 12.25 14.42
N ALA A 74 -3.33 13.57 14.33
CA ALA A 74 -3.35 14.30 13.06
C ALA A 74 -2.21 13.91 12.12
N GLN A 75 -1.04 13.57 12.65
CA GLN A 75 0.12 13.16 11.85
C GLN A 75 -0.12 11.80 11.18
N LEU A 76 -0.72 10.86 11.91
CA LEU A 76 -1.12 9.56 11.35
C LEU A 76 -2.14 9.75 10.22
N ASP A 77 -3.17 10.58 10.45
CA ASP A 77 -4.21 10.84 9.45
C ASP A 77 -3.66 11.52 8.19
N LEU A 78 -2.75 12.48 8.36
CA LEU A 78 -2.11 13.18 7.25
C LEU A 78 -1.19 12.26 6.46
N ALA A 79 -0.40 11.43 7.14
CA ALA A 79 0.47 10.45 6.49
C ALA A 79 -0.37 9.43 5.69
N ARG A 80 -1.44 8.90 6.29
CA ARG A 80 -2.35 7.96 5.62
C ARG A 80 -2.95 8.54 4.34
N ARG A 81 -3.51 9.75 4.42
CA ARG A 81 -4.08 10.42 3.23
C ARG A 81 -3.02 10.67 2.15
N GLY A 82 -1.82 11.09 2.55
CA GLY A 82 -0.72 11.26 1.61
C GLY A 82 -0.33 9.95 0.91
N ILE A 83 -0.33 8.82 1.63
CA ILE A 83 -0.09 7.49 1.06
C ILE A 83 -1.21 7.07 0.11
N ASP A 84 -2.47 7.35 0.46
CA ASP A 84 -3.63 7.12 -0.42
C ASP A 84 -3.53 7.90 -1.73
N ASP A 85 -3.16 9.19 -1.64
CA ASP A 85 -2.98 10.05 -2.82
C ASP A 85 -1.83 9.56 -3.71
N LEU A 86 -0.68 9.19 -3.10
CA LEU A 86 0.44 8.59 -3.82
C LEU A 86 0.02 7.31 -4.53
N ALA A 87 -0.72 6.43 -3.85
CA ALA A 87 -1.24 5.20 -4.43
C ALA A 87 -2.13 5.50 -5.63
N ALA A 88 -3.08 6.42 -5.52
CA ALA A 88 -3.98 6.79 -6.60
C ALA A 88 -3.23 7.29 -7.85
N VAL A 89 -2.26 8.18 -7.65
CA VAL A 89 -1.40 8.72 -8.74
C VAL A 89 -0.58 7.61 -9.38
N MET A 90 0.08 6.79 -8.59
CA MET A 90 0.94 5.71 -9.10
C MET A 90 0.15 4.64 -9.85
N GLN A 91 -1.00 4.21 -9.32
CA GLN A 91 -1.83 3.21 -9.96
C GLN A 91 -2.38 3.72 -11.30
N ALA A 92 -2.83 4.98 -11.37
CA ALA A 92 -3.32 5.56 -12.61
C ALA A 92 -2.18 5.75 -13.63
N GLY A 93 -1.06 6.36 -13.21
CA GLY A 93 0.08 6.65 -14.06
C GLY A 93 0.73 5.38 -14.61
N LEU A 94 1.02 4.39 -13.76
CA LEU A 94 1.65 3.13 -14.19
C LEU A 94 0.75 2.36 -15.16
N ARG A 95 -0.57 2.29 -14.92
CA ARG A 95 -1.52 1.68 -15.88
C ARG A 95 -1.48 2.35 -17.25
N ALA A 96 -1.42 3.69 -17.28
CA ALA A 96 -1.34 4.43 -18.53
C ALA A 96 -0.03 4.15 -19.27
N LEU A 97 1.11 4.17 -18.56
CA LEU A 97 2.42 3.86 -19.13
C LEU A 97 2.44 2.45 -19.71
N LEU A 98 2.02 1.44 -18.94
CA LEU A 98 1.97 0.05 -19.42
C LEU A 98 1.09 -0.12 -20.67
N ALA A 99 -0.06 0.57 -20.73
CA ALA A 99 -0.94 0.52 -21.90
C ALA A 99 -0.31 1.14 -23.17
N LEU A 100 0.54 2.17 -23.02
CA LEU A 100 1.26 2.79 -24.13
C LEU A 100 2.49 1.97 -24.53
N THR A 101 3.25 1.44 -23.57
CA THR A 101 4.37 0.52 -23.82
C THR A 101 3.90 -0.73 -24.55
N ALA A 102 2.72 -1.29 -24.21
CA ALA A 102 2.13 -2.42 -24.91
C ALA A 102 1.78 -2.13 -26.38
N LYS A 103 1.64 -0.84 -26.75
CA LYS A 103 1.45 -0.39 -28.14
C LYS A 103 2.78 -0.06 -28.85
N GLY A 104 3.92 -0.31 -28.20
CA GLY A 104 5.25 0.00 -28.71
C GLY A 104 5.59 1.49 -28.70
N GLN A 105 4.87 2.31 -27.91
CA GLN A 105 5.22 3.72 -27.75
C GLN A 105 6.38 3.89 -26.77
N ASP A 106 7.26 4.85 -27.05
CA ASP A 106 8.27 5.27 -26.09
C ASP A 106 7.62 6.10 -24.97
N THR A 107 7.67 5.56 -23.75
CA THR A 107 7.10 6.15 -22.55
C THR A 107 8.15 6.74 -21.61
N THR A 108 9.43 6.75 -22.01
CA THR A 108 10.55 7.07 -21.11
C THR A 108 10.41 8.45 -20.48
N SER A 109 10.06 9.48 -21.27
CA SER A 109 9.89 10.85 -20.77
C SER A 109 8.71 10.99 -19.81
N ALA A 110 7.58 10.36 -20.12
CA ALA A 110 6.40 10.37 -19.26
C ALA A 110 6.65 9.62 -17.94
N ALA A 111 7.36 8.48 -18.01
CA ALA A 111 7.78 7.72 -16.83
C ALA A 111 8.73 8.53 -15.95
N LEU A 112 9.71 9.22 -16.54
CA LEU A 112 10.63 10.09 -15.80
C LEU A 112 9.89 11.23 -15.08
N THR A 113 8.90 11.85 -15.73
CA THR A 113 8.08 12.87 -15.08
C THR A 113 7.30 12.29 -13.89
N LEU A 114 6.60 11.17 -14.07
CA LEU A 114 5.85 10.53 -12.99
C LEU A 114 6.76 10.14 -11.81
N TRP A 115 7.95 9.61 -12.10
CA TRP A 115 8.93 9.26 -11.07
C TRP A 115 9.36 10.48 -10.25
N ARG A 116 9.61 11.63 -10.89
CA ARG A 116 9.97 12.88 -10.20
C ARG A 116 8.82 13.40 -9.33
N GLU A 117 7.60 13.40 -9.85
CA GLU A 117 6.41 13.81 -9.10
C GLU A 117 6.19 12.92 -7.87
N PHE A 118 6.37 11.60 -8.02
CA PHE A 118 6.34 10.66 -6.89
C PHE A 118 7.37 11.04 -5.82
N HIS A 119 8.62 11.30 -6.21
CA HIS A 119 9.68 11.69 -5.27
C HIS A 119 9.38 12.98 -4.52
N THR A 120 8.88 13.99 -5.21
CA THR A 120 8.46 15.26 -4.61
C THR A 120 7.31 15.07 -3.63
N ALA A 121 6.26 14.34 -4.04
CA ALA A 121 5.11 14.07 -3.20
C ALA A 121 5.46 13.23 -1.98
N ARG A 122 6.28 12.18 -2.14
CA ARG A 122 6.80 11.36 -1.03
C ARG A 122 7.58 12.20 -0.02
N SER A 123 8.41 13.11 -0.49
CA SER A 123 9.18 14.03 0.36
C SER A 123 8.25 14.94 1.18
N ALA A 124 7.15 15.40 0.59
CA ALA A 124 6.12 16.14 1.31
C ALA A 124 5.45 15.30 2.40
N VAL A 125 5.11 14.03 2.11
CA VAL A 125 4.53 13.11 3.11
C VAL A 125 5.50 12.88 4.28
N LEU A 126 6.79 12.69 4.00
CA LEU A 126 7.81 12.54 5.04
C LEU A 126 7.88 13.75 5.97
N ALA A 127 7.72 14.96 5.43
CA ALA A 127 7.75 16.20 6.20
C ALA A 127 6.55 16.39 7.15
N LEU A 128 5.45 15.65 6.94
CA LEU A 128 4.27 15.68 7.81
C LEU A 128 4.48 14.90 9.12
N VAL A 129 5.45 13.99 9.14
CA VAL A 129 5.77 13.15 10.30
C VAL A 129 7.13 13.59 10.85
N PRO A 130 7.21 14.07 12.10
CA PRO A 130 8.48 14.54 12.66
C PRO A 130 9.52 13.42 12.72
N ALA A 131 10.77 13.73 12.37
CA ALA A 131 11.90 12.86 12.69
C ALA A 131 12.10 12.89 14.21
N LYS A 132 12.24 11.71 14.83
CA LYS A 132 12.58 11.61 16.25
C LYS A 132 14.08 11.80 16.42
#